data_AF-A0A1Q4FV30-F1
#
_entry.id   AF-A0A1Q4FV30-F1
#
_cell.length_a   1.000
_cell.length_b   1.000
_cell.length_c   1.000
_cell.angle_alpha   90.00
_cell.angle_beta   90.00
_cell.angle_gamma   90.00
#
_symmetry.space_group_name_H-M   'P 1'
#
loop_
_entity.id
_entity.type
_entity.pdbx_description
1 polymer ?
#
loop_
_entity_poly.entity_id
_entity_poly.type
_entity_poly.pdbx_seq_one_letter_code
_entity_poly.pdbx_strand_id
1 'polypeptide(L)'
;MNAHAALDAAELLRRVAERISPALRAHVVVVGSIAAAWAFRDVSGAHAVATKDIDLLLRPAVDALATATSLGRIWLDEGWQPQFTHGRRPGDDATPDDELPALRLQPPGERTGWFVELLGEASPDQVTRKHWRRFATGLGAFALPSFRYLRVAVHEPDDTEFGLRVARPARMALAHLLEHAEPDTTPIAGLPGQPARFVKDLGRAVVLWWLARQQSPLADRQWLAEWRETLAALYPDDIAVLKVSAARGVANLADHLRAAHAIALNSLLAAHGTTLPAYQRAYTGLCELVDRL
;
A
#
# COMPACT_ATOMS: atom_id res chain seq x y z
N MET A 1 14.67 -11.61 -15.05
CA MET A 1 13.65 -11.19 -14.07
C MET A 1 14.13 -11.65 -12.70
N ASN A 2 14.34 -10.73 -11.76
CA ASN A 2 14.64 -11.13 -10.38
C ASN A 2 13.34 -11.64 -9.77
N ALA A 3 13.19 -12.96 -9.67
CA ALA A 3 12.10 -13.54 -8.90
C ALA A 3 12.32 -13.14 -7.44
N HIS A 4 11.50 -12.22 -6.92
CA HIS A 4 11.46 -11.96 -5.49
C HIS A 4 11.05 -13.26 -4.79
N ALA A 5 11.73 -13.60 -3.69
CA ALA A 5 11.30 -14.70 -2.86
C ALA A 5 9.87 -14.40 -2.36
N ALA A 6 9.00 -15.40 -2.40
CA ALA A 6 7.67 -15.25 -1.84
C ALA A 6 7.79 -15.04 -0.33
N LEU A 7 7.16 -13.98 0.19
CA LEU A 7 7.11 -13.67 1.61
C LEU A 7 5.77 -14.14 2.17
N ASP A 8 5.80 -15.01 3.17
CA ASP A 8 4.62 -15.38 3.96
C ASP A 8 4.18 -14.21 4.84
N ALA A 9 2.89 -13.86 4.76
CA ALA A 9 2.38 -12.68 5.44
C ALA A 9 2.39 -12.82 6.97
N ALA A 10 2.01 -13.98 7.51
CA ALA A 10 1.95 -14.20 8.95
C ALA A 10 3.34 -14.15 9.57
N GLU A 11 4.30 -14.83 8.94
CA GLU A 11 5.69 -14.85 9.39
C GLU A 11 6.32 -13.46 9.32
N LEU A 12 6.07 -12.70 8.25
CA LEU A 12 6.62 -11.36 8.12
C LEU A 12 6.00 -10.38 9.14
N LEU A 13 4.69 -10.45 9.37
CA LEU A 13 4.00 -9.64 10.38
C LEU A 13 4.55 -9.92 11.78
N ARG A 14 4.70 -11.21 12.15
CA ARG A 14 5.30 -11.62 13.42
C ARG A 14 6.69 -11.03 13.61
N ARG A 15 7.56 -11.19 12.61
CA ARG A 15 8.95 -10.72 12.64
C ARG A 15 9.05 -9.20 12.74
N VAL A 16 8.19 -8.46 12.05
CA VAL A 16 8.14 -6.99 12.16
C VAL A 16 7.60 -6.57 13.53
N ALA A 17 6.56 -7.23 14.04
CA ALA A 17 6.00 -6.93 15.35
C ALA A 17 7.05 -7.09 16.47
N GLU A 18 7.85 -8.15 16.44
CA GLU A 18 8.94 -8.41 17.40
C GLU A 18 9.99 -7.28 17.47
N ARG A 19 10.08 -6.47 16.41
CA ARG A 19 11.04 -5.36 16.26
C ARG A 19 10.44 -3.99 16.53
N ILE A 20 9.14 -3.92 16.80
CA ILE A 20 8.44 -2.68 17.13
C ILE A 20 8.01 -2.78 18.59
N SER A 21 8.36 -1.79 19.42
CA SER A 21 7.91 -1.76 20.81
C SER A 21 6.37 -1.71 20.88
N PRO A 22 5.73 -2.34 21.88
CA PRO A 22 4.26 -2.34 21.99
C PRO A 22 3.64 -0.93 21.92
N ALA A 23 4.30 0.06 22.51
CA ALA A 23 3.86 1.47 22.47
C ALA A 23 3.81 2.03 21.04
N LEU A 24 4.78 1.68 20.19
CA LEU A 24 4.82 2.15 18.80
C LEU A 24 3.91 1.33 17.87
N ARG A 25 3.61 0.06 18.20
CA ARG A 25 2.71 -0.78 17.37
C ARG A 25 1.32 -0.16 17.22
N ALA A 26 0.83 0.51 18.27
CA ALA A 26 -0.44 1.24 18.25
C ALA A 26 -0.50 2.37 17.21
N HIS A 27 0.65 2.80 16.67
CA HIS A 27 0.76 3.82 15.62
C HIS A 27 1.04 3.24 14.23
N VAL A 28 1.15 1.92 14.11
CA VAL A 28 1.50 1.25 12.86
C VAL A 28 0.27 0.55 12.28
N VAL A 29 0.10 0.68 10.97
CA VAL A 29 -0.81 -0.13 10.16
C VAL A 29 -0.03 -0.64 8.96
N VAL A 30 -0.03 -1.96 8.77
CA VAL A 30 0.57 -2.58 7.58
C VAL A 30 -0.37 -2.41 6.41
N VAL A 31 0.17 -1.95 5.27
CA VAL A 31 -0.58 -1.75 4.02
C VAL A 31 0.07 -2.52 2.86
N GLY A 32 -0.51 -2.42 1.68
CA GLY A 32 0.08 -2.96 0.46
C GLY A 32 -0.01 -4.49 0.35
N SER A 33 0.99 -5.10 -0.29
CA SER A 33 0.95 -6.50 -0.69
C SER A 33 0.85 -7.47 0.49
N ILE A 34 1.52 -7.18 1.61
CA ILE A 34 1.51 -8.02 2.80
C ILE A 34 0.17 -7.97 3.52
N ALA A 35 -0.45 -6.79 3.62
CA ALA A 35 -1.80 -6.65 4.16
C ALA A 35 -2.83 -7.44 3.33
N ALA A 36 -2.70 -7.42 2.00
CA ALA A 36 -3.54 -8.21 1.10
C ALA A 36 -3.33 -9.73 1.30
N ALA A 37 -2.07 -10.18 1.35
CA ALA A 37 -1.76 -11.60 1.56
C ALA A 37 -2.26 -12.11 2.92
N TRP A 38 -2.16 -11.29 3.97
CA TRP A 38 -2.75 -11.61 5.27
C TRP A 38 -4.28 -11.72 5.21
N ALA A 39 -4.95 -10.72 4.63
CA ALA A 39 -6.42 -10.67 4.59
C ALA A 39 -7.02 -11.83 3.78
N PHE A 40 -6.32 -12.30 2.76
CA PHE A 40 -6.76 -13.38 1.89
C PHE A 40 -6.06 -14.72 2.16
N ARG A 41 -5.39 -14.90 3.31
CA ARG A 41 -4.58 -16.10 3.63
C ARG A 41 -5.33 -17.42 3.50
N ASP A 42 -6.66 -17.41 3.67
CA ASP A 42 -7.52 -18.60 3.54
C ASP A 42 -7.87 -18.93 2.07
N VAL A 43 -7.58 -18.02 1.13
CA VAL A 43 -7.66 -18.28 -0.31
C VAL A 43 -6.39 -19.03 -0.73
N SER A 44 -6.55 -20.19 -1.37
CA SER A 44 -5.44 -21.06 -1.77
C SER A 44 -4.35 -20.30 -2.53
N GLY A 45 -3.13 -20.30 -1.99
CA GLY A 45 -1.95 -19.64 -2.57
C GLY A 45 -1.79 -18.15 -2.25
N ALA A 46 -2.74 -17.52 -1.55
CA ALA A 46 -2.71 -16.08 -1.27
C ALA A 46 -1.99 -15.69 0.04
N HIS A 47 -1.61 -16.65 0.89
CA HIS A 47 -0.90 -16.39 2.15
C HIS A 47 0.53 -15.85 1.96
N ALA A 48 1.12 -16.08 0.79
CA ALA A 48 2.45 -15.59 0.43
C ALA A 48 2.39 -14.75 -0.84
N VAL A 49 3.26 -13.74 -0.92
CA VAL A 49 3.31 -12.82 -2.06
C VAL A 49 4.74 -12.58 -2.53
N ALA A 50 4.93 -12.54 -3.85
CA ALA A 50 6.17 -12.08 -4.45
C ALA A 50 6.28 -10.56 -4.30
N THR A 51 6.95 -10.12 -3.24
CA THR A 51 7.17 -8.70 -2.94
C THR A 51 8.57 -8.49 -2.37
N LYS A 52 9.04 -7.24 -2.42
CA LYS A 52 10.36 -6.83 -1.91
C LYS A 52 10.26 -5.94 -0.67
N ASP A 53 9.04 -5.57 -0.30
CA ASP A 53 8.76 -4.57 0.71
C ASP A 53 7.56 -4.96 1.57
N ILE A 54 7.59 -4.47 2.81
CA ILE A 54 6.44 -4.30 3.67
C ILE A 54 6.26 -2.81 3.95
N ASP A 55 5.07 -2.30 3.63
CA ASP A 55 4.72 -0.90 3.82
C ASP A 55 4.10 -0.69 5.21
N LEU A 56 4.75 0.13 6.04
CA LEU A 56 4.25 0.52 7.36
C LEU A 56 3.74 1.95 7.31
N LEU A 57 2.43 2.10 7.42
CA LEU A 57 1.79 3.40 7.51
C LEU A 57 1.68 3.83 8.97
N LEU A 58 2.25 5.00 9.25
CA LEU A 58 2.34 5.59 10.57
C LEU A 58 1.17 6.57 10.80
N ARG A 59 0.41 6.33 11.86
CA ARG A 59 -0.79 7.10 12.22
C ARG A 59 -0.90 7.29 13.75
N PRO A 60 -1.61 8.32 14.24
CA PRO A 60 -2.30 9.36 13.48
C PRO A 60 -1.34 10.29 12.74
N ALA A 61 -1.83 11.01 11.74
CA ALA A 61 -1.04 11.94 10.93
C ALA A 61 -0.20 12.93 11.76
N VAL A 62 -0.71 13.37 12.91
CA VAL A 62 -0.04 14.27 13.87
C VAL A 62 1.21 13.67 14.52
N ASP A 63 1.21 12.35 14.76
CA ASP A 63 2.31 11.64 15.44
C ASP A 63 3.22 10.88 14.47
N ALA A 64 2.86 10.83 13.18
CA ALA A 64 3.55 10.04 12.17
C ALA A 64 5.04 10.39 12.06
N LEU A 65 5.41 11.66 12.17
CA LEU A 65 6.82 12.11 12.11
C LEU A 65 7.62 11.70 13.35
N ALA A 66 7.04 11.87 14.54
CA ALA A 66 7.68 11.45 15.79
C ALA A 66 7.86 9.93 15.82
N THR A 67 6.86 9.19 15.34
CA THR A 67 6.90 7.74 15.20
C THR A 67 7.97 7.31 14.19
N ALA A 68 8.04 7.95 13.02
CA ALA A 68 9.06 7.67 11.99
C ALA A 68 10.48 7.91 12.51
N THR A 69 10.68 9.03 13.22
CA THR A 69 11.96 9.39 13.83
C THR A 69 12.38 8.34 14.86
N SER A 70 11.45 7.91 15.70
CA SER A 70 11.72 6.91 16.75
C SER A 70 12.05 5.54 16.16
N LEU A 71 11.22 5.03 15.24
CA LEU A 71 11.47 3.76 14.56
C LEU A 71 12.78 3.79 13.77
N GLY A 72 13.01 4.86 13.01
CA GLY A 72 14.22 5.03 12.22
C GLY A 72 15.48 4.99 13.08
N ARG A 73 15.50 5.69 14.22
CA ARG A 73 16.64 5.64 15.16
C ARG A 73 16.85 4.25 15.76
N ILE A 74 15.80 3.67 16.33
CA ILE A 74 15.86 2.35 16.98
C ILE A 74 16.40 1.30 16.02
N TRP A 75 15.84 1.21 14.81
CA TRP A 75 16.27 0.18 13.85
C TRP A 75 17.67 0.41 13.31
N LEU A 76 18.06 1.66 13.05
CA LEU A 76 19.43 1.96 12.66
C LEU A 76 20.44 1.57 13.75
N ASP A 77 20.10 1.85 15.03
CA ASP A 77 20.93 1.46 16.18
C ASP A 77 20.99 -0.07 16.37
N GLU A 78 19.92 -0.79 16.01
CA GLU A 78 19.87 -2.27 15.96
C GLU A 78 20.59 -2.87 14.73
N GLY A 79 21.22 -2.04 13.90
CA GLY A 79 22.01 -2.47 12.75
C GLY A 79 21.21 -2.73 11.47
N TRP A 80 19.95 -2.30 11.40
CA TRP A 80 19.21 -2.27 10.15
C TRP A 80 19.91 -1.35 9.15
N GLN A 81 19.96 -1.77 7.89
CA GLN A 81 20.71 -1.06 6.86
C GLN A 81 19.76 -0.29 5.95
N PRO A 82 20.02 1.00 5.66
CA PRO A 82 19.21 1.76 4.73
C PRO A 82 19.36 1.22 3.31
N GLN A 83 18.24 1.07 2.61
CA GLN A 83 18.22 0.70 1.20
C GLN A 83 17.85 1.90 0.33
N PHE A 84 18.82 2.38 -0.43
CA PHE A 84 18.61 3.47 -1.37
C PHE A 84 18.26 2.97 -2.76
N THR A 85 17.31 3.64 -3.40
CA THR A 85 17.03 3.44 -4.83
C THR A 85 17.62 4.59 -5.64
N HIS A 86 18.09 4.29 -6.86
CA HIS A 86 18.57 5.29 -7.82
C HIS A 86 19.75 6.15 -7.32
N GLY A 87 20.65 5.56 -6.52
CA GLY A 87 21.85 6.26 -6.03
C GLY A 87 21.59 7.38 -5.02
N ARG A 88 20.35 7.54 -4.54
CA ARG A 88 20.04 8.51 -3.48
C ARG A 88 20.81 8.19 -2.20
N ARG A 89 21.06 9.22 -1.39
CA ARG A 89 21.69 9.13 -0.06
C ARG A 89 20.83 9.93 0.92
N PRO A 90 21.01 9.77 2.24
CA PRO A 90 20.37 10.65 3.21
C PRO A 90 20.73 12.10 2.87
N GLY A 91 19.75 13.00 2.99
CA GLY A 91 19.96 14.42 2.76
C GLY A 91 20.52 15.12 4.00
N ASP A 92 20.71 16.41 3.85
CA ASP A 92 21.07 17.37 4.91
C ASP A 92 19.98 18.45 5.05
N ASP A 93 20.21 19.46 5.88
CA ASP A 93 19.27 20.56 6.12
C ASP A 93 19.00 21.44 4.88
N ALA A 94 19.88 21.39 3.86
CA ALA A 94 19.72 22.15 2.63
C ALA A 94 18.98 21.37 1.53
N THR A 95 18.87 20.04 1.65
CA THR A 95 18.21 19.20 0.64
C THR A 95 16.70 19.51 0.55
N PRO A 96 16.10 19.73 -0.64
CA PRO A 96 14.65 19.89 -0.74
C PRO A 96 13.88 18.63 -0.29
N ASP A 97 12.71 18.80 0.31
CA ASP A 97 11.94 17.69 0.91
C ASP A 97 11.50 16.62 -0.09
N ASP A 98 11.26 17.00 -1.35
CA ASP A 98 10.91 16.09 -2.46
C ASP A 98 12.14 15.39 -3.10
N GLU A 99 13.34 15.89 -2.82
CA GLU A 99 14.61 15.26 -3.19
C GLU A 99 15.08 14.25 -2.13
N LEU A 100 14.64 14.38 -0.88
CA LEU A 100 14.95 13.42 0.19
C LEU A 100 14.49 11.98 -0.16
N PRO A 101 15.26 10.95 0.22
CA PRO A 101 14.80 9.57 0.09
C PRO A 101 13.72 9.24 1.13
N ALA A 102 12.80 8.35 0.77
CA ALA A 102 12.00 7.64 1.76
C ALA A 102 12.91 6.73 2.60
N LEU A 103 12.59 6.58 3.89
CA LEU A 103 13.32 5.63 4.73
C LEU A 103 12.88 4.20 4.40
N ARG A 104 13.83 3.43 3.88
CA ARG A 104 13.69 2.00 3.61
C ARG A 104 14.78 1.26 4.36
N LEU A 105 14.42 0.26 5.14
CA LEU A 105 15.35 -0.43 6.05
C LEU A 105 15.32 -1.94 5.84
N GLN A 106 16.49 -2.53 5.65
CA GLN A 106 16.68 -3.97 5.57
C GLN A 106 17.04 -4.52 6.96
N PRO A 107 16.45 -5.65 7.38
CA PRO A 107 16.76 -6.26 8.66
C PRO A 107 18.20 -6.78 8.71
N PRO A 108 18.86 -6.75 9.89
CA PRO A 108 20.21 -7.25 10.05
C PRO A 108 20.28 -8.75 9.75
N GLY A 109 21.33 -9.16 9.03
CA GLY A 109 21.56 -10.56 8.67
C GLY A 109 20.86 -11.02 7.38
N GLU A 110 19.97 -10.23 6.79
CA GLU A 110 19.26 -10.56 5.55
C GLU A 110 19.78 -9.74 4.39
N ARG A 111 20.75 -10.33 3.66
CA ARG A 111 21.46 -9.62 2.58
C ARG A 111 20.69 -9.54 1.26
N THR A 112 19.65 -10.36 1.09
CA THR A 112 18.80 -10.38 -0.11
C THR A 112 17.40 -10.88 0.27
N GLY A 113 16.38 -10.01 0.24
CA GLY A 113 15.01 -10.46 0.47
C GLY A 113 14.02 -9.32 0.37
N TRP A 114 13.93 -8.53 1.45
CA TRP A 114 12.90 -7.52 1.62
C TRP A 114 13.37 -6.34 2.48
N PHE A 115 12.61 -5.24 2.47
CA PHE A 115 12.83 -4.08 3.33
C PHE A 115 11.51 -3.56 3.90
N VAL A 116 11.58 -2.83 5.01
CA VAL A 116 10.47 -2.00 5.52
C VAL A 116 10.50 -0.66 4.80
N GLU A 117 9.36 -0.18 4.30
CA GLU A 117 9.17 1.21 3.85
C GLU A 117 8.20 1.94 4.78
N LEU A 118 8.59 3.14 5.25
CA LEU A 118 7.74 3.96 6.11
C LEU A 118 6.90 4.94 5.27
N LEU A 119 5.60 4.98 5.56
CA LEU A 119 4.63 5.92 4.99
C LEU A 119 3.95 6.70 6.12
N GLY A 120 3.53 7.93 5.87
CA GLY A 120 2.73 8.71 6.81
C GLY A 120 1.26 8.72 6.42
N GLU A 121 0.37 8.68 7.41
CA GLU A 121 -1.04 9.03 7.18
C GLU A 121 -1.14 10.49 6.67
N ALA A 122 -2.02 10.70 5.71
CA ALA A 122 -2.33 12.03 5.19
C ALA A 122 -3.06 12.88 6.22
N SER A 123 -2.70 14.15 6.29
CA SER A 123 -3.46 15.14 7.06
C SER A 123 -4.87 15.28 6.46
N PRO A 124 -5.92 15.50 7.26
CA PRO A 124 -7.28 15.68 6.76
C PRO A 124 -7.43 16.81 5.72
N ASP A 125 -6.58 17.84 5.79
CA ASP A 125 -6.53 18.99 4.91
C ASP A 125 -5.54 18.82 3.73
N GLN A 126 -4.93 17.65 3.55
CA GLN A 126 -4.00 17.41 2.45
C GLN A 126 -4.75 17.42 1.10
N VAL A 127 -4.60 18.51 0.35
CA VAL A 127 -5.16 18.65 -1.01
C VAL A 127 -4.22 18.05 -2.06
N THR A 128 -2.91 18.20 -1.87
CA THR A 128 -1.91 17.68 -2.81
C THR A 128 -1.92 16.16 -2.82
N ARG A 129 -1.71 15.60 -4.00
CA ARG A 129 -1.64 14.15 -4.20
C ARG A 129 -0.62 13.50 -3.26
N LYS A 130 0.58 14.06 -3.24
CA LYS A 130 1.72 13.57 -2.47
C LYS A 130 2.30 14.68 -1.63
N HIS A 131 2.63 14.37 -0.39
CA HIS A 131 3.34 15.26 0.51
C HIS A 131 4.54 14.52 1.12
N TRP A 132 5.69 15.17 1.16
CA TRP A 132 6.91 14.66 1.75
C TRP A 132 7.21 15.47 2.99
N ARG A 133 7.29 14.80 4.15
CA ARG A 133 7.62 15.47 5.41
C ARG A 133 8.99 15.03 5.88
N ARG A 134 9.91 15.98 5.98
CA ARG A 134 11.28 15.75 6.48
C ARG A 134 11.28 15.24 7.92
N PHE A 135 12.18 14.29 8.19
CA PHE A 135 12.59 13.90 9.54
C PHE A 135 14.06 13.49 9.56
N ALA A 136 14.70 13.63 10.72
CA ALA A 136 16.13 13.39 10.89
C ALA A 136 16.41 12.07 11.63
N THR A 137 17.42 11.36 11.16
CA THR A 137 17.98 10.16 11.80
C THR A 137 19.45 10.37 12.13
N GLY A 138 20.11 9.39 12.75
CA GLY A 138 21.57 9.42 12.94
C GLY A 138 22.38 9.40 11.64
N LEU A 139 21.76 9.07 10.50
CA LEU A 139 22.41 9.02 9.18
C LEU A 139 22.19 10.27 8.32
N GLY A 140 21.36 11.21 8.77
CA GLY A 140 20.92 12.38 7.99
C GLY A 140 19.41 12.46 7.85
N ALA A 141 18.97 13.29 6.90
CA ALA A 141 17.56 13.58 6.65
C ALA A 141 16.92 12.60 5.66
N PHE A 142 15.68 12.25 5.95
CA PHE A 142 14.78 11.45 5.12
C PHE A 142 13.44 12.16 5.01
N ALA A 143 12.61 11.74 4.07
CA ALA A 143 11.23 12.20 3.99
C ALA A 143 10.25 11.05 4.22
N LEU A 144 9.19 11.33 4.98
CA LEU A 144 8.06 10.45 5.20
C LEU A 144 7.00 10.76 4.13
N PRO A 145 6.87 9.94 3.06
CA PRO A 145 5.87 10.17 2.04
C PRO A 145 4.46 9.90 2.59
N SER A 146 3.53 10.75 2.19
CA SER A 146 2.09 10.60 2.40
C SER A 146 1.37 10.80 1.07
N PHE A 147 0.31 10.02 0.83
CA PHE A 147 -0.58 10.18 -0.33
C PHE A 147 -1.98 10.48 0.16
N ARG A 148 -2.69 11.37 -0.56
CA ARG A 148 -3.93 12.02 -0.12
C ARG A 148 -4.97 11.04 0.43
N TYR A 149 -5.14 9.88 -0.21
CA TYR A 149 -6.15 8.90 0.19
C TYR A 149 -5.62 7.74 1.04
N LEU A 150 -4.39 7.81 1.55
CA LEU A 150 -3.88 6.78 2.48
C LEU A 150 -4.72 6.65 3.75
N ARG A 151 -5.35 7.74 4.21
CA ARG A 151 -6.29 7.72 5.34
C ARG A 151 -7.53 6.85 5.07
N VAL A 152 -7.96 6.72 3.81
CA VAL A 152 -9.00 5.76 3.40
C VAL A 152 -8.51 4.34 3.61
N ALA A 153 -7.30 4.02 3.12
CA ALA A 153 -6.73 2.67 3.18
C ALA A 153 -6.60 2.14 4.62
N VAL A 154 -6.31 3.02 5.59
CA VAL A 154 -6.11 2.64 7.01
C VAL A 154 -7.26 2.99 7.93
N HIS A 155 -8.42 3.33 7.39
CA HIS A 155 -9.62 3.50 8.20
C HIS A 155 -10.05 2.15 8.77
N GLU A 156 -10.24 2.09 10.09
CA GLU A 156 -10.61 0.88 10.85
C GLU A 156 -9.87 -0.40 10.38
N PRO A 157 -8.55 -0.46 10.57
CA PRO A 157 -7.76 -1.63 10.19
C PRO A 157 -8.06 -2.81 11.13
N ASP A 158 -7.83 -4.04 10.66
CA ASP A 158 -8.03 -5.23 11.49
C ASP A 158 -6.84 -5.45 12.42
N ASP A 159 -7.10 -5.88 13.66
CA ASP A 159 -6.05 -6.31 14.57
C ASP A 159 -5.48 -7.67 14.16
N THR A 160 -4.21 -7.89 14.46
CA THR A 160 -3.52 -9.18 14.31
C THR A 160 -3.13 -9.73 15.67
N GLU A 161 -2.94 -11.04 15.75
CA GLU A 161 -2.45 -11.71 16.96
C GLU A 161 -1.04 -11.26 17.41
N PHE A 162 -0.28 -10.59 16.53
CA PHE A 162 1.04 -10.06 16.81
C PHE A 162 1.01 -8.63 17.42
N GLY A 163 -0.18 -8.05 17.57
CA GLY A 163 -0.38 -6.69 18.07
C GLY A 163 -0.08 -5.59 17.05
N LEU A 164 0.06 -5.95 15.76
CA LEU A 164 0.01 -5.00 14.65
C LEU A 164 -1.41 -4.92 14.09
N ARG A 165 -1.70 -3.84 13.37
CA ARG A 165 -2.93 -3.69 12.59
C ARG A 165 -2.65 -3.79 11.10
N VAL A 166 -3.62 -4.26 10.32
CA VAL A 166 -3.52 -4.47 8.88
C VAL A 166 -4.66 -3.76 8.15
N ALA A 167 -4.36 -3.07 7.05
CA ALA A 167 -5.37 -2.42 6.24
C ALA A 167 -6.29 -3.43 5.54
N ARG A 168 -7.57 -3.10 5.47
CA ARG A 168 -8.59 -3.96 4.85
C ARG A 168 -8.53 -3.83 3.32
N PRO A 169 -8.60 -4.93 2.55
CA PRO A 169 -8.51 -4.90 1.08
C PRO A 169 -9.51 -3.98 0.40
N ALA A 170 -10.75 -3.91 0.88
CA ALA A 170 -11.77 -3.04 0.29
C ALA A 170 -11.31 -1.58 0.35
N ARG A 171 -10.85 -1.12 1.51
CA ARG A 171 -10.42 0.27 1.73
C ARG A 171 -9.13 0.61 0.99
N MET A 172 -8.19 -0.35 0.87
CA MET A 172 -7.02 -0.19 0.00
C MET A 172 -7.41 -0.03 -1.48
N ALA A 173 -8.36 -0.84 -1.96
CA ALA A 173 -8.87 -0.73 -3.33
C ALA A 173 -9.51 0.63 -3.57
N LEU A 174 -10.40 1.09 -2.67
CA LEU A 174 -11.02 2.43 -2.76
C LEU A 174 -9.96 3.53 -2.78
N ALA A 175 -8.95 3.47 -1.91
CA ALA A 175 -7.86 4.44 -1.90
C ALA A 175 -7.14 4.52 -3.25
N HIS A 176 -6.85 3.37 -3.89
CA HIS A 176 -6.27 3.35 -5.24
C HIS A 176 -7.18 3.97 -6.30
N LEU A 177 -8.49 3.69 -6.26
CA LEU A 177 -9.45 4.28 -7.20
C LEU A 177 -9.50 5.81 -7.08
N LEU A 178 -9.57 6.33 -5.84
CA LEU A 178 -9.62 7.76 -5.59
C LEU A 178 -8.31 8.47 -5.95
N GLU A 179 -7.18 7.85 -5.61
CA GLU A 179 -5.83 8.38 -5.87
C GLU A 179 -5.56 8.52 -7.37
N HIS A 180 -6.11 7.63 -8.19
CA HIS A 180 -5.88 7.61 -9.65
C HIS A 180 -7.10 8.02 -10.46
N ALA A 181 -8.04 8.76 -9.86
CA ALA A 181 -9.04 9.53 -10.60
C ALA A 181 -8.36 10.51 -11.58
N GLU A 182 -7.22 11.06 -11.14
CA GLU A 182 -6.21 11.72 -11.98
C GLU A 182 -4.99 10.77 -12.09
N PRO A 183 -4.77 10.11 -13.24
CA PRO A 183 -3.73 9.09 -13.37
C PRO A 183 -2.31 9.57 -13.06
N ASP A 184 -1.58 8.86 -12.19
CA ASP A 184 -0.12 9.08 -12.06
C ASP A 184 0.62 8.41 -13.21
N THR A 185 1.03 9.21 -14.18
CA THR A 185 1.80 8.76 -15.35
C THR A 185 3.28 8.53 -15.06
N THR A 186 3.74 8.74 -13.81
CA THR A 186 5.13 8.49 -13.42
C THR A 186 5.51 7.03 -13.69
N PRO A 187 6.56 6.78 -14.48
CA PRO A 187 6.99 5.42 -14.82
C PRO A 187 7.55 4.70 -13.59
N ILE A 188 7.22 3.41 -13.47
CA ILE A 188 7.81 2.54 -12.45
C ILE A 188 9.12 1.94 -12.98
N ALA A 189 10.24 2.37 -12.41
CA ALA A 189 11.54 1.78 -12.68
C ALA A 189 11.58 0.30 -12.25
N GLY A 190 12.27 -0.52 -13.04
CA GLY A 190 12.50 -1.94 -12.74
C GLY A 190 11.37 -2.89 -13.19
N LEU A 191 10.29 -2.38 -13.78
CA LEU A 191 9.27 -3.20 -14.44
C LEU A 191 9.46 -3.19 -15.98
N PRO A 192 9.26 -4.32 -16.68
CA PRO A 192 9.30 -4.36 -18.15
C PRO A 192 8.33 -3.35 -18.76
N GLY A 193 8.82 -2.55 -19.71
CA GLY A 193 8.03 -1.49 -20.36
C GLY A 193 7.78 -0.25 -19.50
N GLN A 194 8.33 -0.17 -18.28
CA GLN A 194 8.22 0.96 -17.35
C GLN A 194 6.79 1.53 -17.26
N PRO A 195 5.79 0.68 -16.94
CA PRO A 195 4.40 1.11 -16.89
C PRO A 195 4.21 2.26 -15.90
N ALA A 196 3.27 3.14 -16.23
CA ALA A 196 2.85 4.20 -15.34
C ALA A 196 2.31 3.66 -14.00
N ARG A 197 2.48 4.43 -12.93
CA ARG A 197 2.10 4.02 -11.57
C ARG A 197 0.62 3.69 -11.44
N PHE A 198 -0.26 4.46 -12.09
CA PHE A 198 -1.71 4.19 -12.06
C PHE A 198 -2.07 2.79 -12.57
N VAL A 199 -1.34 2.26 -13.57
CA VAL A 199 -1.58 0.92 -14.13
C VAL A 199 -1.35 -0.16 -13.07
N LYS A 200 -0.29 -0.02 -12.27
CA LYS A 200 0.02 -0.94 -11.16
C LYS A 200 -1.03 -0.84 -10.06
N ASP A 201 -1.33 0.37 -9.61
CA ASP A 201 -2.16 0.60 -8.42
C ASP A 201 -3.65 0.32 -8.67
N LEU A 202 -4.22 0.78 -9.79
CA LEU A 202 -5.58 0.41 -10.20
C LEU A 202 -5.66 -1.08 -10.56
N GLY A 203 -4.61 -1.63 -11.15
CA GLY A 203 -4.53 -3.06 -11.40
C GLY A 203 -4.61 -3.87 -10.11
N ARG A 204 -3.94 -3.41 -9.05
CA ARG A 204 -4.03 -3.98 -7.71
C ARG A 204 -5.46 -3.91 -7.17
N ALA A 205 -6.21 -2.84 -7.39
CA ALA A 205 -7.62 -2.78 -6.98
C ALA A 205 -8.47 -3.91 -7.63
N VAL A 206 -8.23 -4.21 -8.91
CA VAL A 206 -8.88 -5.36 -9.60
C VAL A 206 -8.47 -6.70 -8.98
N VAL A 207 -7.20 -6.87 -8.63
CA VAL A 207 -6.71 -8.09 -7.96
C VAL A 207 -7.37 -8.29 -6.60
N LEU A 208 -7.39 -7.26 -5.77
CA LEU A 208 -8.02 -7.32 -4.44
C LEU A 208 -9.49 -7.69 -4.57
N TRP A 209 -10.19 -7.13 -5.56
CA TRP A 209 -11.58 -7.46 -5.84
C TRP A 209 -11.76 -8.91 -6.30
N TRP A 210 -10.88 -9.40 -7.18
CA TRP A 210 -10.91 -10.79 -7.61
C TRP A 210 -10.72 -11.75 -6.41
N LEU A 211 -9.74 -11.49 -5.55
CA LEU A 211 -9.46 -12.28 -4.34
C LEU A 211 -10.64 -12.26 -3.37
N ALA A 212 -11.25 -11.09 -3.14
CA ALA A 212 -12.43 -10.98 -2.28
C ALA A 212 -13.58 -11.86 -2.76
N ARG A 213 -13.80 -11.91 -4.09
CA ARG A 213 -14.81 -12.80 -4.69
C ARG A 213 -14.46 -14.27 -4.61
N GLN A 214 -13.17 -14.63 -4.53
CA GLN A 214 -12.76 -16.01 -4.26
C GLN A 214 -13.01 -16.40 -2.79
N GLN A 215 -12.83 -15.44 -1.87
CA GLN A 215 -12.99 -15.65 -0.44
C GLN A 215 -14.46 -15.70 -0.01
N SER A 216 -15.33 -14.86 -0.60
CA SER A 216 -16.71 -14.68 -0.15
C SER A 216 -17.67 -14.41 -1.32
N PRO A 217 -18.81 -15.12 -1.40
CA PRO A 217 -19.88 -14.78 -2.35
C PRO A 217 -20.61 -13.47 -1.99
N LEU A 218 -20.40 -12.94 -0.79
CA LEU A 218 -21.00 -11.69 -0.30
C LEU A 218 -20.06 -10.47 -0.43
N ALA A 219 -18.92 -10.63 -1.10
CA ALA A 219 -17.89 -9.60 -1.20
C ALA A 219 -18.42 -8.26 -1.73
N ASP A 220 -19.41 -8.28 -2.64
CA ASP A 220 -20.00 -7.07 -3.20
C ASP A 220 -20.74 -6.23 -2.15
N ARG A 221 -21.61 -6.86 -1.35
CA ARG A 221 -22.36 -6.19 -0.29
C ARG A 221 -21.43 -5.71 0.82
N GLN A 222 -20.43 -6.52 1.17
CA GLN A 222 -19.44 -6.20 2.20
C GLN A 222 -18.61 -4.97 1.80
N TRP A 223 -18.00 -4.98 0.61
CA TRP A 223 -17.17 -3.87 0.15
C TRP A 223 -17.98 -2.59 -0.04
N LEU A 224 -19.21 -2.69 -0.58
CA LEU A 224 -20.08 -1.53 -0.75
C LEU A 224 -20.42 -0.85 0.58
N ALA A 225 -20.73 -1.66 1.61
CA ALA A 225 -20.99 -1.14 2.95
C ALA A 225 -19.76 -0.45 3.52
N GLU A 226 -18.60 -1.11 3.47
CA GLU A 226 -17.32 -0.58 3.98
C GLU A 226 -16.93 0.72 3.27
N TRP A 227 -17.10 0.81 1.95
CA TRP A 227 -16.78 2.02 1.20
C TRP A 227 -17.70 3.18 1.59
N ARG A 228 -19.01 2.95 1.69
CA ARG A 228 -19.97 3.99 2.09
C ARG A 228 -19.71 4.50 3.50
N GLU A 229 -19.47 3.59 4.44
CA GLU A 229 -19.09 3.94 5.81
C GLU A 229 -17.80 4.76 5.84
N THR A 230 -16.77 4.32 5.12
CA THR A 230 -15.48 5.02 5.08
C THR A 230 -15.61 6.42 4.49
N LEU A 231 -16.35 6.58 3.39
CA LEU A 231 -16.57 7.89 2.78
C LEU A 231 -17.39 8.81 3.71
N ALA A 232 -18.45 8.29 4.34
CA ALA A 232 -19.27 9.05 5.28
C ALA A 232 -18.47 9.49 6.52
N ALA A 233 -17.59 8.65 7.03
CA ALA A 233 -16.78 8.94 8.20
C ALA A 233 -15.65 9.94 7.90
N LEU A 234 -14.99 9.82 6.75
CA LEU A 234 -13.79 10.59 6.45
C LEU A 234 -14.04 11.87 5.64
N TYR A 235 -15.08 11.86 4.80
CA TYR A 235 -15.38 12.89 3.80
C TYR A 235 -16.91 13.12 3.66
N PRO A 236 -17.63 13.43 4.75
CA PRO A 236 -19.11 13.53 4.74
C PRO A 236 -19.64 14.53 3.72
N ASP A 237 -18.90 15.62 3.47
CA ASP A 237 -19.31 16.70 2.57
C ASP A 237 -18.94 16.46 1.10
N ASP A 238 -18.06 15.49 0.81
CA ASP A 238 -17.51 15.24 -0.52
C ASP A 238 -17.92 13.87 -1.10
N ILE A 239 -18.84 13.15 -0.47
CA ILE A 239 -19.22 11.78 -0.87
C ILE A 239 -19.58 11.71 -2.37
N ALA A 240 -20.39 12.64 -2.87
CA ALA A 240 -20.79 12.66 -4.28
C ALA A 240 -19.60 12.85 -5.23
N VAL A 241 -18.66 13.72 -4.87
CA VAL A 241 -17.43 13.97 -5.64
C VAL A 241 -16.56 12.73 -5.65
N LEU A 242 -16.36 12.09 -4.48
CA LEU A 242 -15.50 10.92 -4.35
C LEU A 242 -16.06 9.69 -5.07
N LYS A 243 -17.38 9.54 -5.15
CA LYS A 243 -18.04 8.53 -6.00
C LYS A 243 -17.67 8.69 -7.47
N VAL A 244 -17.77 9.92 -7.99
CA VAL A 244 -17.36 10.24 -9.36
C VAL A 244 -15.86 10.00 -9.56
N SER A 245 -15.03 10.37 -8.59
CA SER A 245 -13.59 10.09 -8.64
C SER A 245 -13.28 8.60 -8.68
N ALA A 246 -13.95 7.77 -7.88
CA ALA A 246 -13.76 6.32 -7.92
C ALA A 246 -14.16 5.72 -9.29
N ALA A 247 -15.27 6.19 -9.88
CA ALA A 247 -15.71 5.80 -11.22
C ALA A 247 -14.70 6.19 -12.30
N ARG A 248 -14.15 7.42 -12.24
CA ARG A 248 -13.07 7.85 -13.13
C ARG A 248 -11.81 7.01 -12.94
N GLY A 249 -11.44 6.73 -11.69
CA GLY A 249 -10.29 5.91 -11.35
C GLY A 249 -10.36 4.54 -11.99
N VAL A 250 -11.46 3.80 -11.83
CA VAL A 250 -11.60 2.48 -12.47
C VAL A 250 -11.61 2.58 -14.00
N ALA A 251 -12.30 3.57 -14.57
CA ALA A 251 -12.36 3.77 -16.02
C ALA A 251 -10.99 4.03 -16.67
N ASN A 252 -10.08 4.71 -15.96
CA ASN A 252 -8.72 4.98 -16.44
C ASN A 252 -7.91 3.68 -16.70
N LEU A 253 -8.32 2.53 -16.17
CA LEU A 253 -7.64 1.26 -16.38
C LEU A 253 -8.06 0.52 -17.65
N ALA A 254 -9.18 0.88 -18.29
CA ALA A 254 -9.82 0.11 -19.37
C ALA A 254 -8.85 -0.31 -20.49
N ASP A 255 -8.04 0.64 -20.97
CA ASP A 255 -7.10 0.41 -22.08
C ASP A 255 -5.77 -0.23 -21.63
N HIS A 256 -5.59 -0.44 -20.32
CA HIS A 256 -4.35 -0.92 -19.71
C HIS A 256 -4.48 -2.29 -19.03
N LEU A 257 -5.63 -2.97 -19.17
CA LEU A 257 -5.92 -4.23 -18.48
C LEU A 257 -4.86 -5.32 -18.71
N ARG A 258 -4.33 -5.44 -19.93
CA ARG A 258 -3.27 -6.41 -20.25
C ARG A 258 -1.98 -6.11 -19.49
N ALA A 259 -1.56 -4.84 -19.45
CA ALA A 259 -0.35 -4.43 -18.75
C ALA A 259 -0.51 -4.60 -17.23
N ALA A 260 -1.65 -4.20 -16.68
CA ALA A 260 -1.98 -4.38 -15.27
C ALA A 260 -2.01 -5.85 -14.85
N HIS A 261 -2.63 -6.71 -15.66
CA HIS A 261 -2.64 -8.16 -15.44
C HIS A 261 -1.23 -8.77 -15.44
N ALA A 262 -0.37 -8.37 -16.39
CA ALA A 262 1.01 -8.83 -16.44
C ALA A 262 1.81 -8.44 -15.17
N ILE A 263 1.58 -7.24 -14.63
CA ILE A 263 2.20 -6.81 -13.37
C ILE A 263 1.65 -7.63 -12.19
N ALA A 264 0.34 -7.85 -12.15
CA ALA A 264 -0.33 -8.61 -11.10
C ALA A 264 0.17 -10.07 -11.03
N LEU A 265 0.39 -10.71 -12.18
CA LEU A 265 0.92 -12.08 -12.28
C LEU A 265 2.35 -12.24 -11.73
N ASN A 266 3.11 -11.15 -11.62
CA ASN A 266 4.45 -11.17 -11.03
C ASN A 266 4.44 -10.68 -9.57
N SER A 267 3.26 -10.55 -8.95
CA SER A 267 3.09 -10.08 -7.57
C SER A 267 1.96 -10.84 -6.86
N LEU A 268 0.83 -10.18 -6.59
CA LEU A 268 -0.29 -10.73 -5.81
C LEU A 268 -1.00 -11.91 -6.47
N LEU A 269 -0.91 -12.07 -7.79
CA LEU A 269 -1.50 -13.19 -8.52
C LEU A 269 -0.48 -14.28 -8.91
N ALA A 270 0.77 -14.19 -8.45
CA ALA A 270 1.84 -15.10 -8.86
C ALA A 270 1.51 -16.57 -8.58
N ALA A 271 0.85 -16.86 -7.45
CA ALA A 271 0.47 -18.22 -7.07
C ALA A 271 -0.85 -18.72 -7.72
N HIS A 272 -1.63 -17.85 -8.37
CA HIS A 272 -3.00 -18.17 -8.77
C HIS A 272 -3.15 -18.51 -10.26
N GLY A 273 -2.16 -18.19 -11.10
CA GLY A 273 -2.23 -18.46 -12.55
C GLY A 273 -3.43 -17.82 -13.24
N THR A 274 -3.98 -16.72 -12.68
CA THR A 274 -5.19 -16.06 -13.16
C THR A 274 -5.07 -15.69 -14.63
N THR A 275 -6.03 -16.08 -15.46
CA THR A 275 -6.03 -15.76 -16.89
C THR A 275 -6.46 -14.31 -17.15
N LEU A 276 -6.05 -13.72 -18.27
CA LEU A 276 -6.48 -12.38 -18.66
C LEU A 276 -8.02 -12.26 -18.75
N PRO A 277 -8.77 -13.23 -19.32
CA PRO A 277 -10.23 -13.18 -19.29
C PRO A 277 -10.83 -13.19 -17.87
N ALA A 278 -10.24 -13.92 -16.91
CA ALA A 278 -10.70 -13.91 -15.53
C ALA A 278 -10.44 -12.54 -14.87
N TYR A 279 -9.29 -11.94 -15.14
CA TYR A 279 -8.94 -10.59 -14.70
C TYR A 279 -9.88 -9.53 -15.30
N GLN A 280 -10.21 -9.63 -16.60
CA GLN A 280 -11.17 -8.74 -17.26
C GLN A 280 -12.59 -8.86 -16.66
N ARG A 281 -13.04 -10.07 -16.32
CA ARG A 281 -14.32 -10.25 -15.60
C ARG A 281 -14.29 -9.65 -14.19
N ALA A 282 -13.15 -9.72 -13.51
CA ALA A 282 -12.99 -9.05 -12.22
C ALA A 282 -13.09 -7.52 -12.40
N TYR A 283 -12.40 -6.95 -13.40
CA TYR A 283 -12.50 -5.54 -13.73
C TYR A 283 -13.95 -5.10 -13.99
N THR A 284 -14.69 -5.83 -14.84
CA THR A 284 -16.11 -5.53 -15.08
C THR A 284 -16.93 -5.53 -13.80
N GLY A 285 -16.76 -6.54 -12.93
CA GLY A 285 -17.46 -6.59 -11.65
C GLY A 285 -17.04 -5.47 -10.68
N LEU A 286 -15.82 -4.97 -10.79
CA LEU A 286 -15.37 -3.81 -10.01
C LEU A 286 -16.04 -2.53 -10.51
N CYS A 287 -16.18 -2.34 -11.83
CA CYS A 287 -16.96 -1.23 -12.39
C CYS A 287 -18.40 -1.27 -11.88
N GLU A 288 -19.06 -2.43 -11.95
CA GLU A 288 -20.44 -2.59 -11.44
C GLU A 288 -20.57 -2.32 -9.93
N LEU A 289 -19.52 -2.61 -9.15
CA LEU A 289 -19.49 -2.27 -7.73
C LEU A 289 -19.37 -0.75 -7.52
N VAL A 290 -18.49 -0.10 -8.28
CA VAL A 290 -18.26 1.36 -8.21
C VAL A 290 -19.50 2.14 -8.66
N ASP A 291 -20.22 1.66 -9.69
CA ASP A 291 -21.48 2.27 -10.15
C ASP A 291 -22.58 2.24 -9.09
N ARG A 292 -22.50 1.29 -8.14
CA ARG A 292 -23.44 1.16 -7.01
C ARG A 292 -23.01 1.98 -5.78
N LEU A 293 -21.79 2.52 -5.73
CA LEU A 293 -21.24 3.23 -4.56
C LEU A 293 -22.13 4.41 -4.17
#